data_AF-A0A964XH96-F1
#
_entry.id   AF-A0A964XH96-F1
#
_cell.length_a   1.000
_cell.length_b   1.000
_cell.length_c   1.000
_cell.angle_alpha   90.00
_cell.angle_beta   90.00
_cell.angle_gamma   90.00
#
_symmetry.space_group_name_H-M   'P 1'
#
loop_
_entity.id
_entity.type
_entity.pdbx_description
1 polymer ?
#
loop_
_entity_poly.entity_id
_entity_poly.type
_entity_poly.pdbx_seq_one_letter_code
_entity_poly.pdbx_strand_id
1 'polypeptide(L)'
;MKLMKLPLHRLDWFLVLPLLAGIVMVAEVNPPGDTALPLGPVVKGAVLAVVALLVSLLVAAASAIDRRCTEEYAFQILANAALVAVAATMLTHGGWVIAGKFADLPALESDNIVGVMVIGWIASYYWFRLRGIAA
;
A
#
# COMPACT_ATOMS: atom_id res chain seq x y z
N MET A 1 29.73 9.44 -17.14
CA MET A 1 29.39 8.42 -16.11
C MET A 1 28.44 7.40 -16.74
N LYS A 2 28.70 6.09 -16.62
CA LYS A 2 27.84 5.05 -17.23
C LYS A 2 26.72 4.73 -16.25
N LEU A 3 25.46 5.08 -16.55
CA LEU A 3 24.33 4.67 -15.70
C LEU A 3 24.24 3.14 -15.70
N MET A 4 24.33 2.54 -14.51
CA MET A 4 24.19 1.09 -14.37
C MET A 4 22.70 0.74 -14.47
N LYS A 5 22.28 0.26 -15.65
CA LYS A 5 20.90 -0.20 -15.87
C LYS A 5 20.59 -1.34 -14.89
N LEU A 6 19.74 -1.07 -13.90
CA LEU A 6 19.12 -2.11 -13.09
C LEU A 6 18.12 -2.87 -13.96
N PRO A 7 18.31 -4.19 -14.22
CA PRO A 7 17.30 -4.95 -14.94
C PRO A 7 16.03 -5.02 -14.09
N LEU A 8 14.87 -4.76 -14.72
CA LEU A 8 13.55 -4.67 -14.07
C LEU A 8 13.23 -5.83 -13.11
N HIS A 9 13.73 -7.03 -13.39
CA HIS A 9 13.58 -8.21 -12.53
C HIS A 9 14.25 -8.08 -11.14
N ARG A 10 15.36 -7.34 -11.02
CA ARG A 10 15.99 -7.09 -9.71
C ARG A 10 15.20 -6.11 -8.86
N LEU A 11 14.43 -5.21 -9.48
CA LEU A 11 13.54 -4.29 -8.78
C LEU A 11 12.33 -5.03 -8.18
N ASP A 12 11.74 -5.99 -8.91
CA ASP A 12 10.65 -6.83 -8.36
C ASP A 12 11.09 -7.54 -7.07
N TRP A 13 12.23 -8.24 -7.14
CA TRP A 13 12.81 -8.95 -6.00
C TRP A 13 13.16 -8.03 -4.82
N PHE A 14 13.65 -6.82 -5.10
CA PHE A 14 13.91 -5.83 -4.05
C PHE A 14 12.63 -5.39 -3.35
N LEU A 15 11.49 -5.29 -4.05
CA LEU A 15 10.21 -4.89 -3.47
C LEU A 15 9.50 -5.99 -2.67
N VAL A 16 9.95 -7.26 -2.73
CA VAL A 16 9.39 -8.34 -1.89
C VAL A 16 9.67 -8.10 -0.40
N LEU A 17 10.87 -7.64 -0.04
CA LEU A 17 11.24 -7.39 1.35
C LEU A 17 10.41 -6.29 2.03
N PRO A 18 10.26 -5.06 1.46
CA PRO A 18 9.39 -4.05 2.05
C PRO A 18 7.91 -4.44 2.00
N LEU A 19 7.45 -5.26 1.02
CA LEU A 19 6.08 -5.77 1.03
C LEU A 19 5.81 -6.66 2.25
N LEU A 20 6.72 -7.58 2.56
CA LEU A 20 6.64 -8.42 3.75
C LEU A 20 6.70 -7.58 5.04
N ALA A 21 7.60 -6.60 5.11
CA ALA A 21 7.66 -5.68 6.25
C ALA A 21 6.35 -4.89 6.43
N GLY A 22 5.78 -4.34 5.36
CA GLY A 22 4.51 -3.61 5.41
C GLY A 22 3.33 -4.49 5.85
N ILE A 23 3.32 -5.77 5.47
CA ILE A 23 2.33 -6.75 5.95
C ILE A 23 2.48 -7.00 7.46
N VAL A 24 3.70 -7.14 7.98
CA VAL A 24 3.95 -7.30 9.43
C VAL A 24 3.53 -6.04 10.21
N MET A 25 3.96 -4.86 9.76
CA MET A 25 3.60 -3.58 10.38
C MET A 25 2.09 -3.28 10.38
N VAL A 26 1.33 -3.89 9.46
CA VAL A 26 -0.14 -3.84 9.43
C VAL A 26 -0.79 -4.99 10.22
N ALA A 27 -0.10 -6.09 10.48
CA ALA A 27 -0.58 -7.17 11.35
C ALA A 27 -0.47 -6.82 12.84
N GLU A 28 0.52 -6.02 13.23
CA GLU A 28 0.77 -5.54 14.60
C GLU A 28 -0.16 -4.39 15.00
N VAL A 29 -1.47 -4.63 14.93
CA VAL A 29 -2.51 -3.71 15.45
C VAL A 29 -2.83 -4.11 16.89
N ASN A 30 -2.23 -3.42 17.86
CA ASN A 30 -2.51 -3.63 19.29
C ASN A 30 -3.93 -3.14 19.64
N PRO A 31 -4.85 -4.00 20.10
CA PRO A 31 -6.14 -3.54 20.61
C PRO A 31 -5.96 -2.96 22.02
N PRO A 32 -6.55 -1.80 22.36
CA PRO A 32 -6.74 -1.43 23.75
C PRO A 32 -7.66 -2.46 24.43
N GLY A 33 -7.50 -2.65 25.75
CA GLY A 33 -8.07 -3.79 26.47
C GLY A 33 -9.60 -3.94 26.42
N ASP A 34 -10.33 -2.85 26.16
CA ASP A 34 -11.78 -2.78 26.28
C ASP A 34 -12.55 -2.69 24.94
N THR A 35 -11.95 -3.03 23.78
CA THR A 35 -12.69 -2.85 22.50
C THR A 35 -13.95 -3.72 22.42
N ALA A 36 -15.11 -3.10 22.18
CA ALA A 36 -16.43 -3.73 22.17
C ALA A 36 -16.61 -4.88 21.15
N LEU A 37 -15.75 -4.96 20.13
CA LEU A 37 -15.66 -6.08 19.20
C LEU A 37 -14.44 -6.97 19.54
N PRO A 38 -14.64 -8.25 19.94
CA PRO A 38 -13.57 -9.19 20.28
C PRO A 38 -12.87 -9.77 19.04
N LEU A 39 -12.60 -8.93 18.05
CA LEU A 39 -11.78 -9.27 16.88
C LEU A 39 -10.31 -9.26 17.30
N GLY A 40 -9.65 -10.42 17.22
CA GLY A 40 -8.23 -10.56 17.55
C GLY A 40 -7.33 -9.68 16.67
N PRO A 41 -6.11 -9.34 17.13
CA PRO A 41 -5.20 -8.41 16.43
C PRO A 41 -4.95 -8.81 14.98
N VAL A 42 -4.71 -10.11 14.73
CA VAL A 42 -4.51 -10.68 13.38
C VAL A 42 -5.70 -10.40 12.45
N VAL A 43 -6.94 -10.40 12.96
CA VAL A 43 -8.14 -10.10 12.16
C VAL A 43 -8.25 -8.60 11.88
N LYS A 44 -7.98 -7.75 12.87
CA LYS A 44 -7.96 -6.28 12.70
C LYS A 44 -6.88 -5.87 11.67
N GLY A 45 -5.69 -6.45 11.76
CA GLY A 45 -4.61 -6.24 10.80
C GLY A 45 -4.89 -6.80 9.40
N ALA A 46 -5.47 -8.01 9.30
CA ALA A 46 -5.89 -8.56 8.00
C ALA A 46 -6.93 -7.69 7.30
N VAL A 47 -7.91 -7.14 8.03
CA VAL A 47 -8.88 -6.17 7.50
C VAL A 47 -8.18 -4.90 7.04
N LEU A 48 -7.26 -4.33 7.84
CA LEU A 48 -6.51 -3.13 7.47
C LEU A 48 -5.66 -3.35 6.20
N ALA A 49 -4.99 -4.50 6.06
CA ALA A 49 -4.23 -4.87 4.86
C ALA A 49 -5.12 -4.99 3.61
N VAL A 50 -6.29 -5.63 3.74
CA VAL A 50 -7.26 -5.77 2.64
C VAL A 50 -7.84 -4.41 2.23
N VAL A 51 -8.20 -3.56 3.20
CA VAL A 51 -8.69 -2.19 2.92
C VAL A 51 -7.61 -1.36 2.24
N ALA A 52 -6.38 -1.35 2.77
CA ALA A 52 -5.25 -0.65 2.17
C ALA A 52 -5.02 -1.09 0.71
N LEU A 53 -4.98 -2.40 0.45
CA LEU A 53 -4.82 -2.96 -0.89
C LEU A 53 -5.96 -2.53 -1.84
N LEU A 54 -7.22 -2.65 -1.41
CA LEU A 54 -8.38 -2.28 -2.23
C LEU A 54 -8.41 -0.78 -2.53
N VAL A 55 -8.12 0.08 -1.55
CA VAL A 55 -8.06 1.54 -1.73
C VAL A 55 -6.89 1.91 -2.65
N SER A 56 -5.71 1.30 -2.51
CA SER A 56 -4.57 1.54 -3.41
C SER A 56 -4.82 1.10 -4.84
N LEU A 57 -5.52 -0.02 -5.05
CA LEU A 57 -5.94 -0.46 -6.39
C LEU A 57 -7.02 0.46 -6.98
N LEU A 58 -7.98 0.92 -6.17
CA LEU A 58 -9.01 1.87 -6.59
C LEU A 58 -8.41 3.21 -7.01
N VAL A 59 -7.51 3.78 -6.21
CA VAL A 59 -6.83 5.04 -6.54
C VAL A 59 -5.88 4.85 -7.73
N ALA A 60 -5.17 3.72 -7.85
CA ALA A 60 -4.35 3.43 -9.02
C ALA A 60 -5.20 3.32 -10.30
N ALA A 61 -6.36 2.68 -10.25
CA ALA A 61 -7.30 2.61 -11.37
C ALA A 61 -7.89 3.98 -11.74
N ALA A 62 -8.33 4.76 -10.74
CA ALA A 62 -8.91 6.10 -10.93
C ALA A 62 -7.89 7.14 -11.41
N SER A 63 -6.61 6.99 -11.05
CA SER A 63 -5.55 7.93 -11.45
C SER A 63 -5.32 8.01 -12.97
N ALA A 64 -5.73 6.97 -13.72
CA ALA A 64 -5.68 6.91 -15.19
C ALA A 64 -4.34 7.31 -15.82
N ILE A 65 -3.21 7.12 -15.12
CA ILE A 65 -1.86 7.51 -15.58
C ILE A 65 -1.31 6.50 -16.60
N ASP A 66 -2.02 6.33 -17.71
CA ASP A 66 -1.53 5.57 -18.87
C ASP A 66 -0.40 6.34 -19.54
N ARG A 67 0.79 5.75 -19.53
CA ARG A 67 2.01 6.25 -20.16
C ARG A 67 2.74 5.03 -20.69
N ARG A 68 3.14 5.07 -21.96
CA ARG A 68 3.80 3.96 -22.67
C ARG A 68 5.04 4.50 -23.38
N CYS A 69 6.05 3.65 -23.57
CA CYS A 69 7.22 3.88 -24.42
C CYS A 69 8.31 4.92 -23.99
N THR A 70 8.99 4.73 -22.85
CA THR A 70 10.45 5.06 -22.67
C THR A 70 11.07 4.22 -21.54
N GLU A 71 12.40 4.14 -21.41
CA GLU A 71 13.06 3.48 -20.24
C GLU A 71 12.87 4.26 -18.91
N GLU A 72 12.61 5.56 -18.98
CA GLU A 72 12.31 6.42 -17.81
C GLU A 72 11.01 5.98 -17.09
N TYR A 73 10.19 5.18 -17.76
CA TYR A 73 8.97 4.58 -17.26
C TYR A 73 9.14 3.86 -15.92
N ALA A 74 10.28 3.21 -15.65
CA ALA A 74 10.49 2.50 -14.38
C ALA A 74 10.50 3.44 -13.15
N PHE A 75 11.23 4.55 -13.23
CA PHE A 75 11.23 5.58 -12.17
C PHE A 75 9.90 6.31 -12.10
N GLN A 76 9.28 6.57 -13.25
CA GLN A 76 7.98 7.21 -13.34
C GLN A 76 6.84 6.35 -12.76
N ILE A 77 6.85 5.03 -12.93
CA ILE A 77 5.94 4.11 -12.24
C ILE A 77 6.15 4.19 -10.73
N LEU A 78 7.41 4.11 -10.24
CA LEU A 78 7.70 4.18 -8.80
C LEU A 78 7.21 5.50 -8.17
N ALA A 79 7.37 6.63 -8.86
CA ALA A 79 6.89 7.94 -8.43
C ALA A 79 5.35 8.04 -8.45
N ASN A 80 4.71 7.60 -9.54
CA ASN A 80 3.24 7.55 -9.65
C ASN A 80 2.63 6.66 -8.56
N ALA A 81 3.24 5.49 -8.32
CA ALA A 81 2.83 4.57 -7.27
C ALA A 81 2.99 5.18 -5.87
N ALA A 82 4.03 6.00 -5.64
CA ALA A 82 4.20 6.69 -4.35
C ALA A 82 3.12 7.76 -4.13
N LEU A 83 2.75 8.51 -5.17
CA LEU A 83 1.62 9.45 -5.11
C LEU A 83 0.30 8.73 -4.81
N VAL A 84 0.05 7.59 -5.46
CA VAL A 84 -1.12 6.74 -5.17
C VAL A 84 -1.07 6.20 -3.74
N ALA A 85 0.10 5.76 -3.26
CA ALA A 85 0.28 5.25 -1.90
C ALA A 85 -0.06 6.29 -0.83
N VAL A 86 0.41 7.53 -0.99
CA VAL A 86 0.10 8.63 -0.07
C VAL A 86 -1.40 8.91 -0.05
N ALA A 87 -2.04 9.03 -1.23
CA ALA A 87 -3.49 9.24 -1.32
C ALA A 87 -4.29 8.07 -0.72
N ALA A 88 -3.89 6.83 -0.99
CA ALA A 88 -4.52 5.64 -0.43
C ALA A 88 -4.32 5.52 1.09
N THR A 89 -3.18 5.96 1.61
CA THR A 89 -2.90 6.02 3.06
C THR A 89 -3.79 7.05 3.74
N MET A 90 -3.93 8.25 3.16
CA MET A 90 -4.84 9.29 3.66
C MET A 90 -6.30 8.81 3.68
N LEU A 91 -6.76 8.15 2.61
CA LEU A 91 -8.12 7.59 2.53
C LEU A 91 -8.32 6.42 3.50
N THR A 92 -7.35 5.52 3.63
CA THR A 92 -7.41 4.38 4.57
C THR A 92 -7.43 4.85 6.02
N HIS A 93 -6.54 5.77 6.39
CA HIS A 93 -6.50 6.37 7.72
C HIS A 93 -7.79 7.16 8.03
N GLY A 94 -8.25 8.00 7.09
CA GLY A 94 -9.51 8.74 7.24
C GLY A 94 -10.72 7.82 7.41
N GLY A 95 -10.81 6.76 6.59
CA GLY A 95 -11.83 5.73 6.71
C GLY A 95 -11.78 4.98 8.04
N TRP A 96 -10.58 4.67 8.53
CA TRP A 96 -10.39 4.00 9.82
C TRP A 96 -10.78 4.90 11.01
N VAL A 97 -10.40 6.18 11.00
CA VAL A 97 -10.83 7.16 12.02
C VAL A 97 -12.35 7.38 12.01
N ILE A 98 -13.00 7.29 10.85
CA ILE A 98 -14.46 7.32 10.76
C ILE A 98 -15.06 6.03 11.31
N ALA A 99 -14.57 4.86 10.90
CA ALA A 99 -15.05 3.56 11.36
C ALA A 99 -14.87 3.35 12.88
N GLY A 100 -13.77 3.85 13.46
CA GLY A 100 -13.51 3.80 14.91
C GLY A 100 -14.60 4.48 15.75
N LYS A 101 -15.25 5.52 15.23
CA LYS A 101 -16.38 6.20 15.90
C LYS A 101 -17.68 5.38 15.94
N PHE A 102 -17.77 4.31 15.16
CA PHE A 102 -18.98 3.46 15.05
C PHE A 102 -18.73 2.01 15.49
N ALA A 103 -17.48 1.54 15.42
CA ALA A 103 -17.10 0.14 15.64
C ALA A 103 -15.96 -0.04 16.66
N ASP A 104 -15.62 1.01 17.41
CA ASP A 104 -14.66 0.96 18.53
C ASP A 104 -13.31 0.33 18.16
N LEU A 105 -12.76 0.82 17.03
CA LEU A 105 -11.50 0.34 16.48
C LEU A 105 -10.32 1.01 17.18
N PRO A 106 -9.19 0.30 17.38
CA PRO A 106 -7.95 0.91 17.85
C PRO A 106 -7.52 2.07 16.96
N ALA A 107 -6.88 3.08 17.54
CA ALA A 107 -6.13 4.07 16.76
C ALA A 107 -5.00 3.35 15.98
N LEU A 108 -4.67 3.84 14.79
CA LEU A 108 -3.53 3.33 14.03
C LEU A 108 -2.23 3.90 14.61
N GLU A 109 -1.31 3.01 14.97
CA GLU A 109 0.05 3.39 15.35
C GLU A 109 0.84 3.83 14.11
N SER A 110 1.95 4.56 14.31
CA SER A 110 2.77 5.06 13.19
C SER A 110 3.25 3.95 12.28
N ASP A 111 3.58 2.78 12.82
CA ASP A 111 4.00 1.63 12.03
C ASP A 111 2.87 1.06 11.17
N ASN A 112 1.62 1.01 11.67
CA ASN A 112 0.48 0.59 10.85
C ASN A 112 0.30 1.54 9.66
N ILE A 113 0.46 2.86 9.86
CA ILE A 113 0.35 3.88 8.80
C ILE A 113 1.47 3.71 7.76
N VAL A 114 2.71 3.47 8.20
CA VAL A 114 3.85 3.20 7.31
C VAL A 114 3.64 1.89 6.53
N GLY A 115 3.14 0.84 7.17
CA GLY A 115 2.85 -0.43 6.51
C GLY A 115 1.75 -0.32 5.45
N VAL A 116 0.67 0.42 5.73
CA VAL A 116 -0.38 0.78 4.73
C VAL A 116 0.24 1.49 3.52
N MET A 117 1.12 2.48 3.75
CA MET A 117 1.80 3.21 2.69
C MET A 117 2.71 2.31 1.85
N VAL A 118 3.47 1.41 2.49
CA VAL A 118 4.39 0.50 1.79
C VAL A 118 3.63 -0.56 0.98
N ILE A 119 2.57 -1.17 1.54
CA ILE A 119 1.68 -2.09 0.81
C ILE A 119 1.08 -1.36 -0.40
N GLY A 120 0.56 -0.15 -0.20
CA GLY A 120 -0.06 0.63 -1.28
C GLY A 120 0.91 0.99 -2.39
N TRP A 121 2.13 1.41 -2.06
CA TRP A 121 3.18 1.71 -3.03
C TRP A 121 3.52 0.51 -3.90
N ILE A 122 3.67 -0.66 -3.30
CA ILE A 122 4.09 -1.87 -4.00
C ILE A 122 2.92 -2.46 -4.80
N ALA A 123 1.70 -2.43 -4.27
CA ALA A 123 0.49 -2.83 -5.00
C ALA A 123 0.27 -1.95 -6.25
N SER A 124 0.38 -0.62 -6.12
CA SER A 124 0.24 0.30 -7.25
C SER A 124 1.40 0.18 -8.24
N TYR A 125 2.63 -0.08 -7.78
CA TYR A 125 3.77 -0.40 -8.66
C TYR A 125 3.45 -1.62 -9.54
N TYR A 126 3.03 -2.73 -8.95
CA TYR A 126 2.71 -3.95 -9.69
C TYR A 126 1.47 -3.77 -10.59
N TRP A 127 0.45 -3.03 -10.16
CA TRP A 127 -0.72 -2.71 -10.98
C TRP A 127 -0.35 -1.92 -12.26
N PHE A 128 0.44 -0.85 -12.11
CA PHE A 128 0.91 -0.07 -13.26
C PHE A 128 1.84 -0.89 -14.16
N ARG A 129 2.73 -1.69 -13.58
CA ARG A 129 3.63 -2.58 -14.33
C ARG A 129 2.89 -3.66 -15.12
N LEU A 130 1.86 -4.29 -14.54
CA LEU A 130 1.04 -5.28 -15.25
C LEU A 130 0.29 -4.63 -16.42
N ARG A 131 -0.33 -3.45 -16.21
CA ARG A 131 -0.99 -2.70 -17.28
C ARG A 131 -0.03 -2.23 -18.38
N GLY A 132 1.21 -1.89 -18.03
CA GLY A 132 2.27 -1.49 -18.96
C GLY A 132 2.93 -2.63 -19.76
N ILE A 133 2.59 -3.90 -19.47
CA ILE A 133 3.12 -5.09 -20.16
C ILE A 133 2.03 -5.75 -21.04
N ALA A 134 0.75 -5.51 -20.76
CA ALA A 134 -0.37 -6.24 -21.33
C ALA A 134 -1.01 -5.61 -22.59
N ALA A 135 -0.35 -4.65 -23.25
CA ALA A 135 -0.87 -3.94 -24.43
C ALA A 135 0.24 -3.34 -25.31
#